data_AF-A0A7Y3C1S1-F1
#
_entry.id   AF-A0A7Y3C1S1-F1
#
_cell.length_a   1.000
_cell.length_b   1.000
_cell.length_c   1.000
_cell.angle_alpha   90.00
_cell.angle_beta   90.00
_cell.angle_gamma   90.00
#
_symmetry.space_group_name_H-M   'P 1'
#
loop_
_entity.id
_entity.type
_entity.pdbx_description
1 polymer ?
#
loop_
_entity_poly.entity_id
_entity_poly.type
_entity_poly.pdbx_seq_one_letter_code
_entity_poly.pdbx_strand_id
1 'polypeptide(L)'
;MRRQMEHNSMSERGVVVSPPSLLGAALLVAVALVLPAPVAGQLPLIPPTASAEGRASPLPGRNRTPVYVAIPDVFPPLEARAIVVREPGIDLVVLRDGEADLDALTMSLHVLRDARARLPAPESGVLIPITGFVVTRAVSNGVSMRLTETLRRLTTAESVHLGSLGRGRRVRLPGR
;
A
#
# COMPACT_ATOMS: atom_id res chain seq x y z
N MET A 1 9.97 -43.02 -49.04
CA MET A 1 10.46 -43.45 -47.72
C MET A 1 11.81 -42.78 -47.46
N ARG A 2 11.94 -41.97 -46.38
CA ARG A 2 13.14 -41.68 -45.55
C ARG A 2 14.39 -41.10 -46.28
N ARG A 3 15.14 -40.07 -45.87
CA ARG A 3 15.39 -39.27 -44.65
C ARG A 3 16.15 -38.00 -45.12
N GLN A 4 15.77 -36.79 -44.71
CA GLN A 4 16.36 -36.03 -43.58
C GLN A 4 17.76 -35.49 -43.91
N MET A 5 17.85 -34.22 -44.33
CA MET A 5 18.30 -33.07 -43.52
C MET A 5 19.76 -33.16 -43.09
N GLU A 6 20.65 -32.42 -43.75
CA GLU A 6 21.84 -31.86 -43.12
C GLU A 6 22.12 -30.44 -43.62
N HIS A 7 21.97 -29.51 -42.68
CA HIS A 7 22.90 -28.42 -42.36
C HIS A 7 23.35 -27.47 -43.48
N ASN A 8 22.55 -26.44 -43.71
CA ASN A 8 23.03 -25.16 -44.21
C ASN A 8 23.56 -24.33 -43.04
N SER A 9 24.86 -24.44 -42.76
CA SER A 9 25.56 -23.65 -41.74
C SER A 9 26.10 -22.38 -42.41
N MET A 10 25.29 -21.31 -42.40
CA MET A 10 25.71 -19.99 -42.87
C MET A 10 25.90 -19.08 -41.65
N SER A 11 27.18 -18.91 -41.31
CA SER A 11 27.72 -18.02 -40.30
C SER A 11 27.70 -16.59 -40.82
N GLU A 12 26.86 -15.72 -40.25
CA GLU A 12 27.10 -14.27 -40.28
C GLU A 12 26.44 -13.56 -39.09
N ARG A 13 27.20 -12.60 -38.54
CA ARG A 13 26.83 -11.51 -37.62
C ARG A 13 26.87 -11.83 -36.12
N GLY A 14 28.07 -11.65 -35.57
CA GLY A 14 28.25 -11.28 -34.17
C GLY A 14 27.50 -9.98 -33.86
N VAL A 15 26.49 -10.08 -33.01
CA VAL A 15 25.90 -8.94 -32.30
C VAL A 15 26.53 -8.93 -30.92
N VAL A 16 27.39 -7.94 -30.70
CA VAL A 16 27.86 -7.54 -29.38
C VAL A 16 26.64 -7.02 -28.63
N VAL A 17 26.11 -7.82 -27.70
CA VAL A 17 25.08 -7.36 -26.76
C VAL A 17 25.81 -6.68 -25.61
N SER A 18 25.94 -5.37 -25.70
CA SER A 18 26.34 -4.53 -24.58
C SER A 18 25.38 -4.75 -23.39
N PRO A 19 25.87 -4.81 -22.14
CA PRO A 19 25.00 -4.89 -20.98
C PRO A 19 24.18 -3.60 -20.85
N PRO A 20 22.87 -3.66 -20.53
CA PRO A 20 22.15 -2.46 -20.14
C PRO A 20 22.74 -1.95 -18.82
N SER A 21 23.33 -0.76 -18.91
CA SER A 21 23.81 0.04 -17.80
C SER A 21 22.78 0.06 -16.66
N LEU A 22 23.20 -0.44 -15.49
CA LEU A 22 22.50 -0.27 -14.22
C LEU A 22 22.61 1.20 -13.78
N LEU A 23 21.92 2.09 -14.48
CA LEU A 23 21.73 3.48 -14.06
C LEU A 23 20.34 3.63 -13.44
N GLY A 24 20.32 3.66 -12.11
CA GLY A 24 19.36 4.39 -11.29
C GLY A 24 17.87 4.26 -11.65
N ALA A 25 17.21 3.22 -11.12
CA ALA A 25 15.77 3.32 -10.84
C ALA A 25 15.58 4.35 -9.73
N ALA A 26 15.47 5.63 -10.12
CA ALA A 26 15.16 6.73 -9.23
C ALA A 26 13.72 6.55 -8.73
N LEU A 27 13.59 6.17 -7.45
CA LEU A 27 12.35 6.17 -6.71
C LEU A 27 11.87 7.63 -6.56
N LEU A 28 10.95 8.06 -7.41
CA LEU A 28 10.36 9.40 -7.32
C LEU A 28 9.13 9.33 -6.39
N VAL A 29 9.39 9.36 -5.08
CA VAL A 29 8.33 9.57 -4.08
C VAL A 29 7.93 11.04 -4.13
N ALA A 30 6.90 11.36 -4.91
CA ALA A 30 6.26 12.66 -4.85
C ALA A 30 5.37 12.72 -3.60
N VAL A 31 5.86 13.37 -2.54
CA VAL A 31 5.04 13.73 -1.38
C VAL A 31 4.22 14.96 -1.78
N ALA A 32 2.98 14.76 -2.22
CA ALA A 32 2.04 15.85 -2.45
C ALA A 32 1.32 16.17 -1.13
N LEU A 33 1.63 17.33 -0.56
CA LEU A 33 0.87 17.93 0.53
C LEU A 33 -0.36 18.67 -0.03
N VAL A 34 -1.35 18.91 0.84
CA VAL A 34 -2.53 19.79 0.70
C VAL A 34 -3.86 19.04 0.52
N LEU A 35 -4.62 18.95 1.62
CA LEU A 35 -6.08 19.03 1.63
C LEU A 35 -6.53 19.96 2.77
N PRO A 36 -7.55 20.81 2.56
CA PRO A 36 -8.06 21.75 3.57
C PRO A 36 -8.83 21.03 4.69
N ALA A 37 -8.77 21.62 5.89
CA ALA A 37 -9.36 21.12 7.12
C ALA A 37 -10.87 20.85 7.02
N PRO A 38 -11.39 19.75 7.61
CA PRO A 38 -12.80 19.67 7.93
C PRO A 38 -13.11 20.58 9.12
N VAL A 39 -14.11 21.44 8.88
CA VAL A 39 -14.78 22.36 9.77
C VAL A 39 -15.06 21.77 11.15
N ALA A 40 -14.79 22.56 12.18
CA ALA A 40 -15.17 22.32 13.56
C ALA A 40 -16.67 22.04 13.69
N GLY A 41 -17.01 20.81 14.09
CA GLY A 41 -18.38 20.37 14.32
C GLY A 41 -18.41 19.20 15.29
N GLN A 42 -18.37 19.52 16.59
CA GLN A 42 -18.92 18.78 17.73
C GLN A 42 -18.81 17.24 17.75
N LEU A 43 -17.89 16.74 18.57
CA LEU A 43 -18.08 15.50 19.34
C LEU A 43 -18.10 15.88 20.83
N PRO A 44 -19.02 15.35 21.65
CA PRO A 44 -19.25 15.86 23.00
C PRO A 44 -18.08 15.58 23.96
N LEU A 45 -17.73 16.60 24.75
CA LEU A 45 -16.87 16.51 25.93
C LEU A 45 -17.49 15.55 26.96
N ILE A 46 -16.72 14.56 27.39
CA ILE A 46 -16.93 13.88 28.67
C ILE A 46 -16.06 14.62 29.70
N PRO A 47 -16.59 15.14 30.82
CA PRO A 47 -15.77 15.82 31.83
C PRO A 47 -14.95 14.81 32.66
N PRO A 48 -13.71 15.14 33.07
CA PRO A 48 -12.93 14.31 33.96
C PRO A 48 -13.33 14.58 35.42
N THR A 49 -13.66 13.55 36.19
CA THR A 49 -13.62 13.65 37.65
C THR A 49 -13.00 12.41 38.30
N ALA A 50 -12.16 12.73 39.30
CA ALA A 50 -11.64 11.91 40.39
C ALA A 50 -10.42 10.99 40.15
N SER A 51 -9.28 11.50 40.64
CA SER A 51 -8.08 10.79 41.10
C SER A 51 -8.36 9.64 42.07
N ALA A 52 -7.59 8.55 41.96
CA ALA A 52 -6.64 8.11 42.99
C ALA A 52 -6.14 6.67 42.72
N GLU A 53 -4.80 6.56 42.68
CA GLU A 53 -3.99 5.46 43.21
C GLU A 53 -3.93 4.10 42.48
N GLY A 54 -2.77 3.90 41.82
CA GLY A 54 -1.89 2.83 42.27
C GLY A 54 -2.20 1.43 41.79
N ARG A 55 -2.20 1.19 40.48
CA ARG A 55 -1.78 -0.12 39.92
C ARG A 55 -0.92 0.11 38.70
N ALA A 56 0.20 -0.62 38.67
CA ALA A 56 1.25 -0.60 37.68
C ALA A 56 0.75 -0.26 36.27
N SER A 57 1.38 0.72 35.64
CA SER A 57 1.12 1.09 34.25
C SER A 57 1.05 -0.17 33.39
N PRO A 58 -0.01 -0.37 32.58
CA PRO A 58 0.18 -1.18 31.40
C PRO A 58 1.32 -0.50 30.66
N LEU A 59 2.45 -1.19 30.48
CA LEU A 59 3.42 -0.81 29.46
C LEU A 59 2.60 -0.40 28.24
N PRO A 60 2.72 0.83 27.70
CA PRO A 60 1.94 1.23 26.54
C PRO A 60 2.28 0.23 25.44
N GLY A 61 1.40 -0.75 25.27
CA GLY A 61 1.44 -1.69 24.19
C GLY A 61 1.41 -0.81 22.96
N ARG A 62 2.53 -0.78 22.23
CA ARG A 62 2.76 0.03 21.03
C ARG A 62 1.42 0.32 20.37
N ASN A 63 0.96 1.56 20.43
CA ASN A 63 -0.27 1.97 19.77
C ASN A 63 -0.02 1.79 18.27
N ARG A 64 -0.27 0.58 17.77
CA ARG A 64 0.03 0.21 16.40
C ARG A 64 -1.11 0.78 15.60
N THR A 65 -0.83 1.90 14.94
CA THR A 65 -1.74 2.54 14.01
C THR A 65 -2.37 1.46 13.11
N PRO A 66 -3.70 1.27 13.18
CA PRO A 66 -4.37 0.26 12.38
C PRO A 66 -4.15 0.54 10.89
N VAL A 67 -3.95 -0.52 10.11
CA VAL A 67 -3.86 -0.42 8.66
C VAL A 67 -5.14 -0.98 8.06
N TYR A 68 -5.81 -0.18 7.25
CA TYR A 68 -6.93 -0.60 6.42
C TYR A 68 -6.49 -0.72 4.96
N VAL A 69 -7.06 -1.67 4.24
CA VAL A 69 -6.90 -1.80 2.79
C VAL A 69 -8.28 -1.69 2.18
N ALA A 70 -8.43 -0.87 1.15
CA ALA A 70 -9.70 -0.60 0.49
C ALA A 70 -9.58 -0.69 -1.04
N ILE A 71 -10.67 -1.12 -1.69
CA ILE A 71 -10.89 -0.99 -3.13
C ILE A 71 -12.17 -0.15 -3.29
N PRO A 72 -12.08 1.12 -3.69
CA PRO A 72 -13.24 1.95 -3.94
C PRO A 72 -13.87 1.59 -5.28
N ASP A 73 -15.19 1.79 -5.40
CA ASP A 73 -15.92 1.62 -6.66
C ASP A 73 -15.56 2.75 -7.65
N VAL A 74 -15.18 3.92 -7.12
CA VAL A 74 -14.66 5.05 -7.89
C VAL A 74 -13.31 5.44 -7.33
N PHE A 75 -12.26 5.28 -8.14
CA PHE A 75 -10.91 5.69 -7.78
C PHE A 75 -10.69 7.18 -8.07
N PRO A 76 -9.90 7.91 -7.26
CA PRO A 76 -9.55 9.29 -7.56
C PRO A 76 -8.98 9.46 -8.97
N PRO A 77 -9.22 10.58 -9.67
CA PRO A 77 -8.69 10.85 -11.00
C PRO A 77 -7.20 11.19 -10.94
N LEU A 78 -6.40 10.24 -10.44
CA LEU A 78 -4.96 10.31 -10.29
C LEU A 78 -4.34 9.17 -11.10
N GLU A 79 -3.21 9.43 -11.76
CA GLU A 79 -2.41 8.43 -12.47
C GLU A 79 -1.64 7.54 -11.49
N ALA A 80 -2.37 6.82 -10.64
CA ALA A 80 -1.85 5.95 -9.59
C ALA A 80 -2.61 4.63 -9.55
N ARG A 81 -1.89 3.53 -9.31
CA ARG A 81 -2.50 2.20 -9.14
C ARG A 81 -2.94 1.95 -7.71
N ALA A 82 -2.27 2.63 -6.77
CA ALA A 82 -2.59 2.60 -5.35
C ALA A 82 -2.24 3.94 -4.70
N ILE A 83 -2.86 4.21 -3.55
CA ILE A 83 -2.62 5.39 -2.73
C ILE A 83 -2.41 4.92 -1.29
N VAL A 84 -1.37 5.44 -0.64
CA VAL A 84 -1.19 5.30 0.80
C VAL A 84 -1.58 6.62 1.45
N VAL A 85 -2.58 6.58 2.32
CA VAL A 85 -3.02 7.71 3.13
C VAL A 85 -2.64 7.45 4.58
N ARG A 86 -2.04 8.45 5.22
CA ARG A 86 -1.67 8.41 6.63
C ARG A 86 -2.28 9.60 7.33
N GLU A 87 -3.16 9.33 8.27
CA GLU A 87 -3.80 10.34 9.11
C GLU A 87 -3.46 10.07 10.58
N PRO A 88 -3.65 11.04 11.47
CA PRO A 88 -3.52 10.81 12.90
C PRO A 88 -4.37 9.61 13.35
N GLY A 89 -3.71 8.53 13.79
CA GLY A 89 -4.39 7.34 14.32
C GLY A 89 -4.89 6.31 13.29
N ILE A 90 -4.70 6.52 11.99
CA ILE A 90 -5.08 5.54 10.96
C ILE A 90 -4.14 5.58 9.75
N ASP A 91 -3.79 4.40 9.24
CA ASP A 91 -3.17 4.27 7.92
C ASP A 91 -4.13 3.52 6.99
N LEU A 92 -4.27 4.00 5.76
CA LEU A 92 -5.16 3.46 4.74
C LEU A 92 -4.38 3.22 3.46
N VAL A 93 -4.53 2.02 2.90
CA VAL A 93 -4.06 1.67 1.56
C VAL A 93 -5.29 1.57 0.66
N VAL A 94 -5.33 2.35 -0.40
CA VAL A 94 -6.40 2.34 -1.40
C VAL A 94 -5.84 1.75 -2.68
N LEU A 95 -6.39 0.62 -3.13
CA LEU A 95 -6.02 -0.04 -4.37
C LEU A 95 -7.07 0.27 -5.43
N ARG A 96 -6.64 0.58 -6.66
CA ARG A 96 -7.56 0.79 -7.77
C ARG A 96 -8.22 -0.53 -8.16
N ASP A 97 -9.53 -0.50 -8.40
CA ASP A 97 -10.25 -1.68 -8.87
C ASP A 97 -9.72 -2.16 -10.23
N GLY A 98 -9.70 -3.48 -10.44
CA GLY A 98 -9.07 -4.10 -11.61
C GLY A 98 -7.52 -4.13 -11.60
N GLU A 99 -6.87 -3.31 -10.77
CA GLU A 99 -5.41 -3.30 -10.58
C GLU A 99 -4.97 -3.74 -9.17
N ALA A 100 -5.93 -4.19 -8.35
CA ALA A 100 -5.70 -4.67 -6.99
C ALA A 100 -5.13 -6.10 -6.99
N ASP A 101 -3.82 -6.20 -7.11
CA ASP A 101 -3.07 -7.47 -7.12
C ASP A 101 -2.08 -7.58 -5.93
N LEU A 102 -1.39 -8.72 -5.86
CA LEU A 102 -0.41 -9.01 -4.80
C LEU A 102 0.76 -8.03 -4.82
N ASP A 103 1.20 -7.61 -5.99
CA ASP A 103 2.35 -6.73 -6.16
C ASP A 103 1.99 -5.30 -5.72
N ALA A 104 0.83 -4.80 -6.13
CA ALA A 104 0.30 -3.51 -5.73
C ALA A 104 0.12 -3.42 -4.21
N LEU A 105 -0.44 -4.45 -3.58
CA LEU A 105 -0.59 -4.49 -2.12
C LEU A 105 0.78 -4.58 -1.42
N THR A 106 1.69 -5.43 -1.90
CA THR A 106 3.03 -5.58 -1.33
C THR A 106 3.80 -4.25 -1.38
N MET A 107 3.76 -3.58 -2.52
CA MET A 107 4.39 -2.27 -2.71
C MET A 107 3.77 -1.20 -1.81
N SER A 108 2.44 -1.16 -1.72
CA SER A 108 1.76 -0.20 -0.86
C SER A 108 2.15 -0.35 0.61
N LEU A 109 2.28 -1.59 1.09
CA LEU A 109 2.71 -1.86 2.45
C LEU A 109 4.20 -1.56 2.67
N HIS A 110 5.03 -1.74 1.65
CA HIS A 110 6.43 -1.32 1.69
C HIS A 110 6.55 0.20 1.81
N VAL A 111 5.85 0.94 0.96
CA VAL A 111 5.80 2.41 0.99
C VAL A 111 5.25 2.91 2.32
N LEU A 112 4.18 2.29 2.84
CA LEU A 112 3.64 2.63 4.15
C LEU A 112 4.67 2.42 5.27
N ARG A 113 5.41 1.32 5.24
CA ARG A 113 6.46 1.05 6.23
C ARG A 113 7.57 2.10 6.16
N ASP A 114 8.02 2.46 4.96
CA ASP A 114 9.03 3.51 4.76
C ASP A 114 8.52 4.88 5.25
N ALA A 115 7.29 5.24 4.88
CA ALA A 115 6.63 6.46 5.33
C ALA A 115 6.53 6.52 6.87
N ARG A 116 6.16 5.41 7.53
CA ARG A 116 6.14 5.31 9.00
C ARG A 116 7.52 5.50 9.62
N ALA A 117 8.57 5.00 8.98
CA ALA A 117 9.94 5.18 9.47
C ALA A 117 10.39 6.64 9.38
N ARG A 118 9.99 7.36 8.32
CA ARG A 118 10.32 8.77 8.13
C ARG A 118 9.46 9.72 8.96
N LEU A 119 8.18 9.41 9.12
CA LEU A 119 7.19 10.24 9.82
C LEU A 119 6.30 9.36 10.72
N PRO A 120 6.72 9.00 11.94
CA PRO A 120 6.01 8.03 12.76
C PRO A 120 4.55 8.40 13.07
N ALA A 121 4.31 9.67 13.39
CA ALA A 121 3.00 10.22 13.70
C ALA A 121 2.79 11.51 12.91
N PRO A 122 2.12 11.47 11.74
CA PRO A 122 1.86 12.68 10.99
C PRO A 122 0.85 13.55 11.74
N GLU A 123 1.13 14.84 11.88
CA GLU A 123 0.22 15.81 12.52
C GLU A 123 -0.99 16.12 11.64
N SER A 124 -0.84 15.97 10.32
CA SER A 124 -1.86 16.18 9.29
C SER A 124 -1.89 15.00 8.30
N GLY A 125 -2.97 14.86 7.53
CA GLY A 125 -3.07 13.84 6.49
C GLY A 125 -1.94 13.90 5.47
N VAL A 126 -1.30 12.77 5.18
CA VAL A 126 -0.29 12.60 4.14
C VAL A 126 -0.80 11.60 3.11
N LEU A 127 -0.75 11.96 1.83
CA LEU A 127 -1.13 11.12 0.72
C LEU A 127 0.08 10.81 -0.15
N ILE A 128 0.33 9.54 -0.43
CA ILE A 128 1.45 9.06 -1.24
C ILE A 128 0.86 8.25 -2.41
N PRO A 129 0.83 8.80 -3.63
CA PRO A 129 0.42 8.05 -4.81
C PRO A 129 1.52 7.06 -5.22
N ILE A 130 1.12 5.87 -5.64
CA ILE A 130 2.02 4.84 -6.15
C ILE A 130 1.77 4.71 -7.64
N THR A 131 2.75 5.16 -8.41
CA THR A 131 2.75 5.16 -9.87
C THR A 131 3.71 4.07 -10.36
N GLY A 132 3.29 3.28 -11.36
CA GLY A 132 4.12 2.24 -11.98
C GLY A 132 4.35 0.97 -11.14
N PHE A 133 5.40 0.22 -11.51
CA PHE A 133 5.80 -1.05 -10.89
C PHE A 133 7.23 -0.96 -10.36
N VAL A 134 7.49 -1.60 -9.21
CA VAL A 134 8.83 -1.86 -8.69
C VAL A 134 8.99 -3.37 -8.55
N VAL A 135 10.11 -3.91 -9.01
CA VAL A 135 10.47 -5.31 -8.77
C VAL A 135 10.68 -5.48 -7.26
N THR A 136 9.70 -6.07 -6.59
CA THR A 136 9.86 -6.40 -5.18
C THR A 136 10.82 -7.58 -5.06
N ARG A 137 11.73 -7.52 -4.07
CA ARG A 137 12.47 -8.72 -3.64
C ARG A 137 11.45 -9.79 -3.29
N ALA A 138 11.78 -11.05 -3.60
CA ALA A 138 10.93 -12.20 -3.27
C ALA A 138 10.41 -12.10 -1.83
N VAL A 139 9.10 -11.93 -1.68
CA VAL A 139 8.43 -11.97 -0.39
C VAL A 139 8.41 -13.42 0.09
N SER A 140 8.68 -13.64 1.38
CA SER A 140 8.59 -14.99 1.94
C SER A 140 7.20 -15.59 1.69
N ASN A 141 7.11 -16.89 1.40
CA ASN A 141 5.84 -17.58 1.11
C ASN A 141 4.75 -17.31 2.17
N GLY A 142 5.11 -17.28 3.46
CA GLY A 142 4.17 -16.99 4.54
C GLY A 142 3.64 -15.54 4.57
N VAL A 143 4.35 -14.58 3.98
CA VAL A 143 3.84 -13.21 3.77
C VAL A 143 2.93 -13.20 2.55
N SER A 144 3.36 -13.79 1.44
CA SER A 144 2.56 -13.87 0.21
C SER A 144 1.19 -14.49 0.46
N MET A 145 1.11 -15.65 1.13
CA MET A 145 -0.16 -16.28 1.48
C MET A 145 -1.09 -15.36 2.30
N ARG A 146 -0.54 -14.61 3.27
CA ARG A 146 -1.34 -13.68 4.10
C ARG A 146 -1.86 -12.49 3.31
N LEU A 147 -1.09 -11.99 2.35
CA LEU A 147 -1.50 -10.89 1.48
C LEU A 147 -2.52 -11.37 0.45
N THR A 148 -2.32 -12.55 -0.16
CA THR A 148 -3.32 -13.19 -1.02
C THR A 148 -4.64 -13.41 -0.28
N GLU A 149 -4.60 -13.88 0.96
CA GLU A 149 -5.80 -14.03 1.79
C GLU A 149 -6.45 -12.67 2.13
N THR A 150 -5.65 -11.61 2.27
CA THR A 150 -6.19 -10.25 2.47
C THR A 150 -6.92 -9.77 1.22
N LEU A 151 -6.34 -9.97 0.03
CA LEU A 151 -6.99 -9.62 -1.24
C LEU A 151 -8.27 -10.43 -1.44
N ARG A 152 -8.25 -11.74 -1.15
CA ARG A 152 -9.44 -12.59 -1.20
C ARG A 152 -10.55 -12.08 -0.27
N ARG A 153 -10.23 -11.72 0.97
CA ARG A 153 -11.21 -11.14 1.90
C ARG A 153 -11.72 -9.79 1.41
N LEU A 154 -10.86 -8.99 0.79
CA LEU A 154 -11.23 -7.67 0.27
C LEU A 154 -12.19 -7.79 -0.91
N THR A 155 -12.00 -8.75 -1.81
CA THR A 155 -12.91 -8.96 -2.95
C THR A 155 -14.27 -9.50 -2.52
N THR A 156 -14.34 -10.28 -1.44
CA THR A 156 -15.60 -10.80 -0.87
C THR A 156 -16.20 -9.94 0.25
N ALA A 157 -15.55 -8.84 0.62
CA ALA A 157 -16.06 -7.96 1.68
C ALA A 157 -17.33 -7.24 1.22
N GLU A 158 -18.18 -6.89 2.19
CA GLU A 158 -19.34 -6.05 1.94
C GLU A 158 -18.93 -4.64 1.50
N SER A 159 -19.73 -4.03 0.62
CA SER A 159 -19.51 -2.65 0.19
C SER A 159 -19.96 -1.65 1.26
N VAL A 160 -19.00 -0.90 1.78
CA VAL A 160 -19.14 0.13 2.81
C VAL A 160 -18.84 1.52 2.24
N HIS A 161 -19.19 2.56 2.98
CA HIS A 161 -18.82 3.92 2.63
C HIS A 161 -17.36 4.21 3.03
N LEU A 162 -16.57 4.76 2.09
CA LEU A 162 -15.14 5.08 2.20
C LEU A 162 -14.89 6.59 2.25
N GLY A 163 -15.85 7.36 2.79
CA GLY A 163 -15.78 8.82 2.85
C GLY A 163 -15.86 9.45 1.46
N SER A 164 -14.92 10.35 1.14
CA SER A 164 -14.88 11.07 -0.14
C SER A 164 -14.68 10.17 -1.36
N LEU A 165 -14.23 8.93 -1.16
CA LEU A 165 -14.08 7.92 -2.22
C LEU A 165 -15.40 7.20 -2.56
N GLY A 166 -16.50 7.54 -1.89
CA GLY A 166 -17.81 6.93 -2.17
C GLY A 166 -17.96 5.54 -1.54
N ARG A 167 -18.44 4.56 -2.30
CA ARG A 167 -18.61 3.17 -1.84
C ARG A 167 -17.42 2.32 -2.26
N GLY A 168 -17.25 1.18 -1.58
CA GLY A 168 -16.25 0.19 -1.93
C GLY A 168 -16.04 -0.83 -0.84
N ARG A 169 -15.03 -1.66 -1.00
CA ARG A 169 -14.72 -2.77 -0.08
C ARG A 169 -13.54 -2.41 0.80
N ARG A 170 -13.56 -2.81 2.07
CA ARG A 170 -12.46 -2.53 3.02
C ARG A 170 -12.24 -3.70 3.98
N VAL A 171 -10.96 -3.98 4.25
CA VAL A 171 -10.55 -4.92 5.29
C VAL A 171 -9.51 -4.28 6.20
N ARG A 172 -9.49 -4.67 7.46
CA ARG A 172 -8.41 -4.33 8.39
C ARG A 172 -7.30 -5.37 8.27
N LEU A 173 -6.06 -4.93 8.12
CA LEU A 173 -4.91 -5.81 8.22
C LEU A 173 -4.67 -6.20 9.69
N PRO A 174 -4.38 -7.47 9.97
CA PRO A 174 -4.05 -7.89 11.33
C PRO A 174 -2.81 -7.12 11.79
N GLY A 175 -2.92 -6.42 12.93
CA GLY A 175 -1.76 -5.85 13.60
C GLY A 175 -0.78 -6.97 13.92
N ARG A 176 0.46 -6.85 13.45
CA ARG A 176 1.56 -7.59 14.10
C ARG A 176 1.70 -7.12 15.52
#